data_AF-A0A7Z8QZE9-F1
#
_entry.id   AF-A0A7Z8QZE9-F1
#
_cell.length_a   1.000
_cell.length_b   1.000
_cell.length_c   1.000
_cell.angle_alpha   90.00
_cell.angle_beta   90.00
_cell.angle_gamma   90.00
#
_symmetry.space_group_name_H-M   'P 1'
#
loop_
_entity.id
_entity.type
_entity.pdbx_description
1 polymer ?
#
loop_
_entity_poly.entity_id
_entity_poly.type
_entity_poly.pdbx_seq_one_letter_code
_entity_poly.pdbx_strand_id
1 'polypeptide(L)' 'MHTYLRKIGNSKGIIIPAAFLESCSLSDAVDLRIEGKTLVIKPLNKPRAGWFDGYKEE' A
#
# COMPACT_ATOMS: atom_id res chain seq x y z
N MET A 1 -8.56 -6.46 14.84
CA MET A 1 -7.90 -5.39 15.64
C MET A 1 -8.78 -4.16 15.61
N HIS A 2 -9.01 -3.51 16.76
CA HIS A 2 -9.62 -2.19 16.82
C HIS A 2 -8.51 -1.18 17.13
N THR A 3 -8.49 -0.06 16.43
CA THR A 3 -7.47 0.99 16.61
C THR A 3 -8.10 2.36 16.43
N TYR A 4 -7.38 3.40 16.85
CA TYR A 4 -7.86 4.78 16.81
C TYR A 4 -7.12 5.57 15.72
N LEU A 5 -7.84 6.50 15.10
CA LEU A 5 -7.25 7.49 14.21
C LEU A 5 -6.39 8.47 15.01
N ARG A 6 -5.15 8.68 14.57
CA ARG A 6 -4.21 9.65 15.14
C ARG A 6 -4.06 10.84 14.19
N LYS A 7 -4.00 12.06 14.74
CA LYS A 7 -3.74 13.27 13.94
C LYS A 7 -2.29 13.26 13.46
N ILE A 8 -2.09 13.49 12.17
CA ILE A 8 -0.78 13.65 11.53
C ILE A 8 -0.86 14.94 10.70
N GLY A 9 -0.47 16.07 11.30
CA GLY A 9 -0.68 17.39 10.70
C GLY A 9 -2.17 17.66 10.40
N ASN A 10 -2.49 17.95 9.14
CA ASN A 10 -3.87 18.13 8.66
C ASN A 10 -4.57 16.81 8.29
N SER A 11 -3.86 15.68 8.41
CA SER A 11 -4.35 14.35 8.07
C SER A 11 -4.62 13.51 9.32
N LYS A 12 -5.17 12.32 9.12
CA LYS A 12 -5.29 11.28 10.14
C LYS A 12 -4.68 9.97 9.63
N GLY A 13 -4.08 9.20 10.52
CA GLY A 13 -3.52 7.88 10.20
C GLY A 13 -3.87 6.83 11.26
N ILE A 14 -3.59 5.57 10.95
CA ILE A 14 -3.66 4.43 11.87
C ILE A 14 -2.32 3.71 11.88
N ILE A 15 -2.01 3.02 12.98
CA ILE A 15 -0.86 2.11 13.02
C ILE A 15 -1.32 0.76 12.46
N ILE A 16 -0.66 0.32 11.39
CA ILE A 16 -0.86 -1.00 10.78
C ILE A 16 0.23 -1.93 11.33
N PRO A 17 -0.13 -3.06 11.95
CA PRO A 17 0.86 -4.04 12.42
C PRO A 17 1.72 -4.58 11.28
N ALA A 18 3.01 -4.84 11.55
CA ALA A 18 3.94 -5.39 10.55
C ALA A 18 3.42 -6.69 9.90
N ALA A 19 2.78 -7.57 10.67
CA ALA A 19 2.18 -8.80 10.16
C ALA A 19 1.11 -8.55 9.07
N PHE A 20 0.37 -7.44 9.15
CA PHE A 20 -0.64 -7.09 8.14
C PHE A 20 0.00 -6.48 6.89
N LEU A 21 1.07 -5.70 7.06
CA LEU A 21 1.86 -5.20 5.94
C LEU A 21 2.44 -6.36 5.13
N GLU A 22 3.03 -7.35 5.82
CA GLU A 22 3.60 -8.55 5.21
C GLU A 22 2.53 -9.41 4.52
N SER A 23 1.44 -9.73 5.24
CA SER A 23 0.35 -10.57 4.70
C SER A 23 -0.30 -9.96 3.46
N CYS A 24 -0.39 -8.63 3.39
CA CYS A 24 -0.95 -7.91 2.25
C CYS A 24 0.10 -7.47 1.22
N SER A 25 1.37 -7.86 1.39
CA SER A 25 2.50 -7.44 0.54
C SER A 25 2.59 -5.91 0.34
N LEU A 26 2.22 -5.15 1.37
CA LEU A 26 2.30 -3.69 1.38
C LEU A 26 3.75 -3.27 1.69
N SER A 27 4.36 -2.54 0.76
CA SER A 27 5.72 -1.99 0.89
C SER A 27 5.65 -0.46 1.03
N ASP A 28 6.66 0.29 0.59
CA ASP A 28 6.75 1.75 0.74
C ASP A 28 5.63 2.52 0.03
N ALA A 29 5.07 1.97 -1.05
CA ALA A 29 4.04 2.63 -1.84
C ALA A 29 2.76 1.80 -1.90
N VAL A 30 1.64 2.47 -1.61
CA VAL A 30 0.30 1.87 -1.59
C VAL A 30 -0.67 2.75 -2.36
N ASP A 31 -1.67 2.11 -2.96
CA ASP A 31 -2.81 2.77 -3.57
C ASP A 31 -3.96 2.88 -2.55
N LEU A 32 -4.61 4.04 -2.52
CA LEU A 32 -5.73 4.33 -1.63
C LEU A 32 -6.96 4.68 -2.45
N ARG A 33 -8.06 3.94 -2.22
CA ARG A 33 -9.35 4.23 -2.85
C ARG A 33 -10.50 4.13 -1.87
N ILE A 34 -11.57 4.86 -2.14
CA ILE A 34 -12.81 4.79 -1.36
C ILE A 34 -13.81 3.93 -2.14
N GLU A 35 -14.29 2.86 -1.52
CA GLU A 35 -15.39 2.03 -2.04
C GLU A 35 -16.59 2.16 -1.10
N GLY A 36 -17.56 2.99 -1.49
CA GLY A 36 -18.72 3.34 -0.67
C GLY A 36 -18.31 4.07 0.61
N LYS A 37 -18.33 3.36 1.74
CA LYS A 37 -17.92 3.88 3.07
C LYS A 37 -16.63 3.22 3.59
N THR A 38 -15.92 2.49 2.73
CA THR A 38 -14.72 1.73 3.09
C THR A 38 -13.50 2.33 2.41
N LEU A 39 -12.46 2.64 3.19
CA LEU A 39 -11.13 2.94 2.66
C LEU A 39 -10.42 1.62 2.36
N VAL A 40 -10.03 1.43 1.10
CA VAL A 40 -9.32 0.25 0.62
C VAL A 40 -7.87 0.64 0.32
N ILE A 41 -6.94 -0.10 0.92
CA ILE A 41 -5.49 0.07 0.77
C ILE A 41 -4.96 -1.15 0.03
N LYS A 42 -4.21 -0.94 -1.05
CA LYS A 42 -3.63 -2.04 -1.86
C LYS A 42 -2.15 -1.78 -2.13
N PRO A 43 -1.34 -2.82 -2.35
CA PRO A 43 0.03 -2.63 -2.78
C PRO A 43 0.04 -1.92 -4.13
N LEU A 44 0.97 -0.97 -4.30
CA LEU A 44 1.15 -0.32 -5.60
C LEU A 44 1.83 -1.30 -6.56
N ASN A 45 1.06 -1.92 -7.45
CA ASN A 45 1.64 -2.72 -8.52
C ASN A 45 2.25 -1.77 -9.56
N LYS A 46 3.60 -1.72 -9.62
CA LYS A 46 4.28 -1.00 -10.70
C LYS A 46 3.95 -1.71 -12.03
N PRO A 47 3.36 -1.02 -13.02
CA PRO A 47 3.01 -1.63 -14.32
C PRO A 47 4.23 -2.13 -15.12
N ARG A 48 5.46 -1.91 -14.65
CA ARG A 48 6.72 -2.34 -15.30
C ARG A 48 7.61 -3.23 -14.41
N ALA A 49 7.07 -3.82 -13.34
CA ALA A 49 7.83 -4.83 -12.60
C ALA A 49 8.06 -6.05 -13.52
N GLY A 50 9.33 -6.34 -13.85
CA GLY A 50 9.73 -7.49 -14.68
C GLY A 50 9.84 -7.23 -16.20
N TRP A 51 9.62 -6.00 -16.68
CA TRP A 51 9.67 -5.73 -18.13
C TRP A 51 11.08 -5.73 -18.75
N PHE A 52 12.12 -5.59 -17.91
CA PHE A 52 13.52 -5.65 -18.33
C PHE A 52 14.22 -6.96 -17.92
N ASP A 53 13.51 -7.94 -17.36
CA ASP A 53 14.10 -9.18 -16.82
C ASP A 53 14.66 -10.13 -17.91
N GLY A 54 14.68 -9.70 -19.16
CA GLY A 54 15.27 -10.43 -20.29
C GLY A 54 15.74 -9.52 -21.44
N TYR A 55 15.87 -8.21 -21.22
CA TYR A 55 16.34 -7.31 -22.27
C TYR A 55 17.86 -7.46 -22.43
N LYS A 56 18.30 -8.10 -23.52
CA LYS A 56 19.68 -8.03 -24.00
C LYS A 56 19.72 -7.02 -25.14
N GLU A 57 20.53 -5.99 -24.98
CA GLU A 57 20.91 -5.08 -26.05
C GLU A 57 21.78 -5.86 -27.04
N GLU A 58 21.47 -5.77 -28.34
CA GLU A 58 22.25 -6.37 -29.44
C GLU A 58 23.55 -5.59 -29.70
#